data_AF-A0A7V9BRD3-F1
#
_entry.id   AF-A0A7V9BRD3-F1
#
_cell.length_a   1.000
_cell.length_b   1.000
_cell.length_c   1.000
_cell.angle_alpha   90.00
_cell.angle_beta   90.00
_cell.angle_gamma   90.00
#
_symmetry.space_group_name_H-M   'P 1'
#
loop_
_entity.id
_entity.type
_entity.pdbx_description
1 polymer ?
#
loop_
_entity_poly.entity_id
_entity_poly.type
_entity_poly.pdbx_seq_one_letter_code
_entity_poly.pdbx_strand_id
1 'polypeptide(L)' 'MTVYRLVKSSQLAAVRVGRGYRIREDDVRRYLQQRYMDAG' A
#
# COMPACT_ATOMS: atom_id res chain seq x y z
N MET A 1 -2.88 -7.66 -9.01
CA MET A 1 -2.32 -7.11 -7.76
C MET A 1 -3.49 -6.83 -6.82
N THR A 2 -3.47 -7.28 -5.55
CA THR A 2 -4.52 -6.89 -4.57
C THR A 2 -3.88 -6.13 -3.42
N VAL A 3 -4.59 -5.16 -2.85
CA VAL A 3 -4.08 -4.32 -1.74
C VAL A 3 -3.60 -5.18 -0.57
N TYR A 4 -4.34 -6.25 -0.24
CA TYR A 4 -3.94 -7.21 0.79
C TYR A 4 -2.57 -7.84 0.51
N ARG A 5 -2.30 -8.23 -0.76
CA ARG A 5 -1.02 -8.81 -1.14
C ARG A 5 0.14 -7.80 -1.02
N LEU A 6 -0.10 -6.50 -1.23
CA LEU A 6 0.92 -5.46 -1.04
C LEU A 6 1.31 -5.29 0.42
N VAL A 7 0.31 -5.28 1.30
CA VAL A 7 0.52 -5.21 2.75
C VAL A 7 1.28 -6.44 3.25
N LYS A 8 0.89 -7.64 2.79
CA LYS A 8 1.55 -8.89 3.18
C LYS A 8 2.99 -9.02 2.64
N SER A 9 3.28 -8.33 1.54
CA SER A 9 4.61 -8.25 0.91
C SER A 9 5.47 -7.11 1.47
N SER A 10 5.01 -6.37 2.48
CA SER A 10 5.67 -5.17 3.00
C SER A 10 5.92 -4.08 1.95
N GLN A 11 5.20 -4.10 0.83
CA GLN A 11 5.28 -3.09 -0.24
C GLN A 11 4.38 -1.88 0.05
N LEU A 12 3.42 -2.02 0.95
CA LEU A 12 2.53 -0.93 1.37
C LEU A 12 2.39 -0.95 2.89
N ALA A 13 2.76 0.15 3.53
CA ALA A 13 2.67 0.27 4.98
C ALA A 13 1.20 0.21 5.44
N ALA A 14 0.91 -0.60 6.46
CA ALA A 14 -0.42 -0.72 7.02
C ALA A 14 -0.38 -1.07 8.51
N VAL A 15 -1.37 -0.62 9.24
CA VAL A 15 -1.60 -0.94 10.65
C VAL A 15 -2.75 -1.92 10.76
N ARG A 16 -2.59 -3.00 11.53
CA ARG A 16 -3.67 -3.95 11.76
C ARG A 16 -4.61 -3.46 12.86
N VAL A 17 -5.90 -3.39 12.55
CA VAL A 17 -6.96 -3.02 13.49
C VAL A 17 -8.02 -4.11 13.49
N GLY A 18 -8.00 -4.96 14.52
CA GLY A 18 -8.82 -6.17 14.59
C GLY A 18 -8.52 -7.14 13.42
N ARG A 19 -9.56 -7.47 12.65
CA ARG A 19 -9.44 -8.32 11.44
C ARG A 19 -9.05 -7.55 10.18
N GLY A 20 -9.07 -6.22 10.21
CA GLY A 20 -8.77 -5.37 9.05
C GLY A 20 -7.39 -4.72 9.09
N TYR A 21 -7.01 -4.11 7.97
CA TYR A 21 -5.85 -3.25 7.86
C TYR A 21 -6.31 -1.81 7.62
N ARG A 22 -5.60 -0.85 8.21
CA ARG A 22 -5.74 0.58 7.97
C ARG A 22 -4.46 1.09 7.35
N ILE A 23 -4.60 1.88 6.30
CA ILE A 23 -3.50 2.41 5.52
C ILE A 23 -3.66 3.93 5.54
N ARG A 24 -2.55 4.66 5.73
CA ARG A 24 -2.60 6.12 5.63
C ARG A 24 -2.71 6.51 4.16
N GLU A 25 -3.47 7.57 3.88
CA GLU A 25 -3.63 8.04 2.52
C GLU A 25 -2.29 8.45 1.88
N ASP A 26 -1.38 9.05 2.65
CA ASP A 26 -0.03 9.43 2.18
C ASP A 26 0.78 8.23 1.69
N ASP A 27 0.72 7.10 2.41
CA ASP A 27 1.42 5.87 2.03
C ASP A 27 0.88 5.29 0.72
N VAL A 28 -0.44 5.38 0.50
CA VAL A 28 -1.06 5.00 -0.78
C VAL A 28 -0.61 5.93 -1.89
N ARG A 29 -0.66 7.26 -1.67
CA ARG A 29 -0.22 8.25 -2.66
C ARG A 29 1.23 8.03 -3.06
N ARG A 30 2.12 7.82 -2.10
CA ARG A 30 3.54 7.56 -2.35
C ARG A 30 3.75 6.28 -3.14
N TYR A 31 3.07 5.19 -2.77
CA TYR A 31 3.15 3.93 -3.51
C TYR A 31 2.68 4.08 -4.96
N LEU A 32 1.58 4.79 -5.18
CA LEU A 32 1.06 5.06 -6.53
C LEU A 32 2.04 5.94 -7.32
N GLN A 33 2.54 7.03 -6.74
CA GLN A 33 3.51 7.91 -7.40
C GLN A 33 4.76 7.14 -7.86
N GLN A 34 5.34 6.30 -7.00
CA GLN A 34 6.51 5.49 -7.37
C GLN A 34 6.20 4.52 -8.51
N ARG A 35 5.03 3.88 -8.51
CA ARG A 35 4.64 2.92 -9.55
C ARG A 35 4.25 3.56 -10.87
N TYR A 36 3.65 4.75 -10.84
CA TYR A 36 3.30 5.49 -12.07
C TYR A 36 4.55 6.07 -12.75
N MET A 37 5.58 6.45 -11.99
CA MET A 37 6.86 6.94 -12.54
C MET A 37 7.72 5.82 -13.16
N ASP A 38 7.53 4.57 -12.72
CA ASP A 38 8.25 3.39 -13.24
C ASP A 38 7.60 2.81 -14.52
N ALA A 39 6.37 3.21 -14.83
CA ALA A 39 5.59 2.73 -15.96
C ALA A 39 5.60 3.66 -17.20
N GLY A 40 6.37 4.75 -17.15
CA GLY A 40 6.61 5.68 -18.26
C GLY A 40 8.02 5.52 -18.82
#